data_AF-A0A0F6AAR7-F1
#
_entry.id   AF-A0A0F6AAR7-F1
#
_cell.length_a   1.000
_cell.length_b   1.000
_cell.length_c   1.000
_cell.angle_alpha   90.00
_cell.angle_beta   90.00
_cell.angle_gamma   90.00
#
_symmetry.space_group_name_H-M   'P 1'
#
loop_
_entity.id
_entity.type
_entity.pdbx_description
1 polymer ?
#
loop_
_entity_poly.entity_id
_entity_poly.type
_entity_poly.pdbx_seq_one_letter_code
_entity_poly.pdbx_strand_id
1 'polypeptide(L)'
;MIMLIAATLLYILVIAICITVIIKGHSLNFLERKIKNVIERDKIPEDKEISEKDYHQAYEIIDDLAVVLECNNDMVKYNGVKSVFKRVEAFRDQKQDAEQDLDVLNDIGQKISGDKKASLWVVK
;
A
#
# COMPACT_ATOMS: atom_id res chain seq x y z
N MET A 1 -49.20 6.92 14.98
CA MET A 1 -47.90 7.14 15.65
C MET A 1 -47.25 5.84 16.10
N ILE A 2 -47.91 5.01 16.92
CA ILE A 2 -47.33 3.75 17.44
C ILE A 2 -46.91 2.77 16.33
N MET A 3 -47.68 2.62 15.25
CA MET A 3 -47.28 1.78 14.11
C MET A 3 -46.06 2.32 13.34
N LEU A 4 -45.92 3.64 13.21
CA LEU A 4 -44.75 4.24 12.54
C LEU A 4 -43.49 4.04 13.36
N ILE A 5 -43.59 4.17 14.68
CA ILE A 5 -42.49 3.92 15.62
C ILE A 5 -42.10 2.43 15.64
N ALA A 6 -43.07 1.52 15.58
CA ALA A 6 -42.79 0.10 15.47
C ALA A 6 -42.09 -0.25 14.14
N ALA A 7 -42.50 0.37 13.03
CA ALA A 7 -41.89 0.16 11.72
C ALA A 7 -40.44 0.70 11.67
N THR A 8 -40.18 1.87 12.24
CA THR A 8 -38.82 2.45 12.28
C THR A 8 -37.88 1.65 13.18
N LEU A 9 -38.37 1.16 14.33
CA LEU A 9 -37.57 0.29 15.21
C LEU A 9 -37.21 -1.03 14.55
N LEU A 10 -38.14 -1.64 13.81
CA LEU A 10 -37.88 -2.88 13.07
C LEU A 10 -36.85 -2.66 11.96
N TYR A 11 -36.90 -1.51 11.28
CA TYR A 11 -35.92 -1.15 10.26
C TYR A 11 -34.50 -1.00 10.83
N ILE A 12 -34.35 -0.34 11.98
CA ILE A 12 -33.06 -0.17 12.66
C ILE A 12 -32.51 -1.53 13.13
N LEU A 13 -33.37 -2.42 13.62
CA LEU A 13 -32.99 -3.77 14.04
C LEU A 13 -32.43 -4.59 12.86
N VAL A 14 -33.10 -4.53 11.70
CA VAL A 14 -32.64 -5.22 10.48
C VAL A 14 -31.27 -4.69 10.03
N ILE A 15 -31.06 -3.38 10.07
CA ILE A 15 -29.76 -2.77 9.74
C ILE A 15 -28.67 -3.25 10.69
N ALA A 16 -28.93 -3.30 12.01
CA ALA A 16 -27.97 -3.80 12.99
C ALA A 16 -27.59 -5.27 12.76
N ILE A 17 -28.57 -6.11 12.37
CA ILE A 17 -28.32 -7.51 11.99
C ILE A 17 -27.47 -7.59 10.72
N CYS A 18 -27.75 -6.78 9.70
CA CYS A 18 -26.93 -6.72 8.49
C CYS A 18 -25.48 -6.33 8.80
N ILE A 19 -25.26 -5.30 9.63
CA ILE A 19 -23.92 -4.85 10.02
C ILE A 19 -23.17 -5.92 10.80
N THR A 20 -23.84 -6.60 11.74
CA THR A 20 -23.20 -7.67 12.53
C THR A 20 -22.85 -8.90 11.68
N VAL A 21 -23.65 -9.23 10.66
CA VAL A 21 -23.32 -10.28 9.68
C VAL A 21 -22.09 -9.92 8.84
N ILE A 22 -21.94 -8.65 8.46
CA ILE A 22 -20.73 -8.13 7.77
C ILE A 22 -19.50 -8.26 8.69
N ILE A 23 -19.60 -7.85 9.95
CA ILE A 23 -18.49 -7.89 10.93
C ILE A 23 -18.08 -9.34 11.27
N LYS A 24 -19.05 -10.26 11.34
CA LYS A 24 -18.83 -11.66 11.74
C LYS A 24 -18.32 -12.56 10.60
N GLY A 25 -18.07 -11.99 9.41
CA GLY A 25 -17.23 -12.62 8.39
C GLY A 25 -17.86 -13.83 7.69
N HIS A 26 -19.15 -13.79 7.34
CA HIS A 26 -19.74 -14.77 6.44
C HIS A 26 -19.63 -14.28 4.98
N SER A 27 -18.66 -14.83 4.26
CA SER A 27 -18.35 -14.68 2.83
C SER A 27 -18.98 -13.48 2.09
N LEU A 28 -18.14 -12.45 1.88
CA LEU A 28 -18.21 -11.43 0.82
C LEU A 28 -19.34 -11.64 -0.20
N ASN A 29 -20.45 -10.94 0.02
CA ASN A 29 -21.54 -10.89 -0.92
C ASN A 29 -21.05 -10.14 -2.17
N PHE A 30 -21.29 -10.70 -3.36
CA PHE A 30 -20.73 -10.30 -4.66
C PHE A 30 -20.76 -8.79 -4.97
N LEU A 31 -21.70 -8.06 -4.36
CA LEU A 31 -21.87 -6.61 -4.44
C LEU A 31 -20.76 -5.83 -3.73
N GLU A 32 -20.31 -6.29 -2.57
CA GLU A 32 -19.21 -5.67 -1.82
C GLU A 32 -17.90 -5.79 -2.59
N ARG A 33 -17.68 -6.93 -3.25
CA ARG A 33 -16.51 -7.15 -4.12
C ARG A 33 -16.49 -6.21 -5.33
N LYS A 34 -17.66 -5.86 -5.88
CA LYS A 34 -17.77 -4.99 -7.06
C LYS A 34 -17.59 -3.51 -6.69
N ILE A 35 -18.12 -3.08 -5.53
CA ILE A 35 -17.90 -1.73 -4.99
C ILE A 35 -16.44 -1.59 -4.52
N LYS A 36 -15.89 -2.62 -3.88
CA LYS A 36 -14.48 -2.71 -3.51
C LYS A 36 -13.59 -2.67 -4.75
N ASN A 37 -13.89 -3.36 -5.84
CA ASN A 37 -13.09 -3.27 -7.09
C ASN A 37 -13.14 -1.88 -7.75
N VAL A 38 -14.23 -1.12 -7.58
CA VAL A 38 -14.35 0.24 -8.15
C VAL A 38 -13.65 1.26 -7.26
N ILE A 39 -13.70 1.10 -5.94
CA ILE A 39 -13.00 1.96 -4.96
C ILE A 39 -11.51 1.62 -4.86
N GLU A 40 -11.14 0.34 -4.97
CA GLU A 40 -9.74 -0.09 -4.97
C GLU A 40 -9.03 0.31 -6.26
N ARG A 41 -9.71 0.48 -7.40
CA ARG A 41 -9.03 0.93 -8.65
C ARG A 41 -8.32 2.29 -8.52
N ASP A 42 -8.75 3.16 -7.61
CA ASP A 42 -8.08 4.45 -7.32
C ASP A 42 -7.00 4.33 -6.23
N LYS A 43 -6.88 3.17 -5.59
CA LYS A 43 -5.94 2.89 -4.48
C LYS A 43 -5.34 1.49 -4.57
N ILE A 44 -5.10 0.98 -5.77
CA ILE A 44 -4.10 -0.06 -5.94
C ILE A 44 -2.81 0.76 -5.98
N PRO A 45 -2.00 0.85 -4.90
CA PRO A 45 -0.60 1.10 -5.14
C PRO A 45 -0.22 0.00 -6.12
N GLU A 46 0.14 0.35 -7.35
CA GLU A 46 0.70 -0.61 -8.30
C GLU A 46 1.62 -1.51 -7.49
N ASP A 47 1.44 -2.83 -7.60
CA ASP A 47 2.39 -3.79 -7.05
C ASP A 47 3.72 -3.46 -7.73
N LYS A 48 4.45 -2.49 -7.16
CA LYS A 48 5.78 -2.10 -7.58
C LYS A 48 6.57 -3.34 -7.30
N GLU A 49 6.77 -4.13 -8.35
CA GLU A 49 7.54 -5.36 -8.34
C GLU A 49 8.86 -5.04 -7.64
N ILE A 50 9.00 -5.49 -6.40
CA ILE A 50 10.19 -5.22 -5.60
C ILE A 50 11.30 -5.96 -6.31
N SER A 51 12.32 -5.22 -6.75
CA SER A 51 13.47 -5.81 -7.43
C SER A 51 14.08 -6.89 -6.56
N GLU A 52 14.42 -8.04 -7.15
CA GLU A 52 15.08 -9.15 -6.46
C GLU A 52 16.34 -8.67 -5.71
N LYS A 53 17.04 -7.68 -6.27
CA LYS A 53 18.19 -7.03 -5.64
C LYS A 53 17.82 -6.32 -4.34
N ASP A 54 16.72 -5.57 -4.32
CA ASP A 54 16.27 -4.83 -3.14
C ASP A 54 15.79 -5.79 -2.04
N TYR A 55 15.11 -6.87 -2.46
CA TYR A 55 14.71 -7.94 -1.55
C TYR A 55 15.93 -8.63 -0.92
N HIS A 56 16.93 -8.95 -1.72
CA HIS A 56 18.17 -9.56 -1.24
C HIS A 56 18.92 -8.64 -0.27
N GLN A 57 19.05 -7.35 -0.61
CA GLN A 57 19.71 -6.38 0.25
C GLN A 57 18.98 -6.19 1.59
N ALA A 58 17.64 -6.17 1.58
CA ALA A 58 16.86 -6.15 2.81
C ALA A 58 17.08 -7.40 3.66
N TYR A 59 17.19 -8.58 3.02
CA TYR A 59 17.47 -9.84 3.69
C TYR A 59 18.85 -9.84 4.36
N GLU A 60 19.90 -9.38 3.67
CA GLU A 60 21.25 -9.25 4.24
C GLU A 60 21.27 -8.35 5.48
N ILE A 61 20.56 -7.22 5.43
CA ILE A 61 20.48 -6.29 6.58
C ILE A 61 19.82 -6.97 7.79
N ILE A 62 18.79 -7.80 7.57
CA ILE A 62 18.11 -8.55 8.62
C ILE A 62 19.01 -9.67 9.17
N ASP A 63 19.74 -10.36 8.31
CA ASP A 63 20.67 -11.43 8.70
C ASP A 63 21.80 -10.88 9.58
N ASP A 64 22.38 -9.73 9.18
CA ASP A 64 23.39 -9.03 9.97
C ASP A 64 22.83 -8.56 11.33
N LEU A 65 21.55 -8.18 11.40
CA LEU A 65 20.90 -7.85 12.65
C LEU A 65 20.79 -9.07 13.56
N ALA A 66 20.42 -10.23 13.01
CA ALA A 66 20.29 -11.46 13.77
C ALA A 66 21.64 -11.84 14.41
N VAL A 67 22.72 -11.80 13.63
CA VAL A 67 24.08 -12.08 14.12
C VAL A 67 24.49 -11.13 15.25
N VAL A 68 24.17 -9.85 15.13
CA VAL A 68 24.45 -8.86 16.18
C VAL A 68 23.65 -9.13 17.45
N LEU A 69 22.37 -9.51 17.32
CA LEU A 69 21.48 -9.77 18.45
C LEU A 69 21.84 -11.06 19.19
N GLU A 70 22.41 -12.05 18.52
CA GLU A 70 22.96 -13.27 19.12
C GLU A 70 24.24 -13.03 19.92
N CYS A 71 24.87 -11.86 19.78
CA CYS A 71 26.09 -11.55 20.52
C CYS A 71 25.82 -11.45 22.03
N ASN A 72 26.66 -12.08 22.85
CA ASN A 72 26.55 -12.05 24.31
C ASN A 72 27.12 -10.78 24.96
N ASN A 73 27.79 -9.92 24.18
CA ASN A 73 28.37 -8.68 24.67
C ASN A 73 27.45 -7.49 24.36
N ASP A 74 26.92 -6.87 25.41
CA ASP A 74 25.96 -5.77 25.32
C ASP A 74 26.50 -4.55 24.55
N MET A 75 27.80 -4.25 24.69
CA MET A 75 28.40 -3.11 24.00
C MET A 75 28.56 -3.38 22.50
N VAL A 76 28.90 -4.62 22.12
CA VAL A 76 28.97 -5.04 20.72
C VAL A 76 27.58 -5.06 20.10
N LYS A 77 26.58 -5.56 20.84
CA LYS A 77 25.18 -5.58 20.42
C LYS A 77 24.65 -4.16 20.16
N TYR A 78 24.85 -3.23 21.09
CA TYR A 78 24.44 -1.84 20.93
C TYR A 78 25.07 -1.18 19.68
N ASN A 79 26.39 -1.31 19.52
CA ASN A 79 27.09 -0.74 18.37
C ASN A 79 26.69 -1.40 17.05
N GLY A 80 26.49 -2.72 17.06
CA GLY A 80 26.03 -3.47 15.89
C GLY A 80 24.62 -3.05 15.47
N VAL A 81 23.67 -2.96 16.41
CA VAL A 81 22.29 -2.54 16.12
C VAL A 81 22.28 -1.12 15.54
N LYS A 82 23.08 -0.21 16.12
CA LYS A 82 23.24 1.15 15.60
C LYS A 82 23.79 1.17 14.17
N SER A 83 24.73 0.28 13.86
CA SER A 83 25.31 0.16 12.51
C SER A 83 24.30 -0.38 11.49
N VAL A 84 23.57 -1.43 11.85
CA VAL A 84 22.48 -1.99 11.03
C VAL A 84 21.39 -0.95 10.80
N PHE A 85 21.00 -0.20 11.82
CA PHE A 85 19.98 0.84 11.69
C PHE A 85 20.38 1.90 10.66
N LYS A 86 21.65 2.34 10.67
CA LYS A 86 22.17 3.27 9.65
C LYS A 86 22.12 2.69 8.23
N ARG A 87 22.28 1.37 8.07
CA ARG A 87 22.12 0.70 6.77
C ARG A 87 20.67 0.61 6.32
N VAL A 88 19.73 0.40 7.24
CA VAL A 88 18.29 0.47 6.95
C VAL A 88 17.92 1.88 6.48
N GLU A 89 18.43 2.93 7.13
CA GLU A 89 18.22 4.31 6.70
C GLU A 89 18.76 4.53 5.28
N ALA A 90 20.00 4.14 5.00
CA ALA A 90 20.59 4.28 3.66
C ALA A 90 19.83 3.49 2.58
N PHE A 91 19.31 2.31 2.92
CA PHE A 91 18.49 1.49 2.02
C PHE A 91 17.14 2.16 1.73
N ARG A 92 16.50 2.74 2.74
CA ARG A 92 15.24 3.50 2.58
C ARG A 92 15.45 4.74 1.73
N ASP A 93 16.51 5.50 1.98
CA ASP A 93 16.78 6.76 1.29
C ASP A 93 17.10 6.50 -0.20
N GLN A 94 17.85 5.44 -0.54
CA GLN A 94 18.04 5.00 -1.93
C GLN A 94 16.73 4.70 -2.65
N LYS A 95 15.76 4.08 -1.96
CA LYS A 95 14.44 3.79 -2.53
C LYS A 95 13.64 5.06 -2.79
N GLN A 96 13.73 6.04 -1.88
CA GLN A 96 13.01 7.30 -1.99
C GLN A 96 13.52 8.17 -3.15
N ASP A 97 14.84 8.20 -3.36
CA ASP A 97 15.45 8.90 -4.49
C ASP A 97 15.10 8.22 -5.83
N ALA A 98 15.12 6.88 -5.88
CA ALA A 98 14.76 6.13 -7.08
C ALA A 98 13.27 6.27 -7.45
N GLU A 99 12.37 6.37 -6.46
CA GLU A 99 10.94 6.60 -6.70
C GLU A 99 10.66 8.02 -7.22
N GLN A 100 11.40 9.04 -6.76
CA GLN A 100 11.29 10.40 -7.29
C GLN A 100 11.73 10.51 -8.75
N ASP A 101 12.84 9.86 -9.14
CA ASP A 101 13.31 9.87 -10.52
C ASP A 101 12.34 9.15 -11.48
N LEU A 102 11.71 8.05 -11.02
CA LEU A 102 10.69 7.33 -11.78
C LEU A 102 9.41 8.15 -12.00
N ASP A 103 8.96 8.89 -10.98
CA ASP A 103 7.79 9.77 -11.09
C ASP A 103 8.05 10.92 -12.08
N VAL A 104 9.25 11.50 -12.06
CA VAL A 104 9.66 12.55 -13.02
C VAL A 104 9.71 12.03 -14.46
N LEU A 105 10.23 10.82 -14.68
CA LEU A 105 10.28 10.21 -16.01
C LEU A 105 8.89 9.83 -16.54
N ASN A 106 7.98 9.39 -15.67
CA ASN A 106 6.61 9.06 -16.05
C ASN A 106 5.80 10.31 -16.42
N ASP A 107 6.01 11.42 -15.69
CA ASP A 107 5.38 12.72 -16.00
C ASP A 107 5.88 13.27 -17.35
N ILE A 108 7.17 13.12 -17.67
CA ILE A 108 7.74 13.45 -18.99
C ILE A 108 7.13 12.57 -20.10
N GLY A 109 6.96 11.27 -19.85
CA GLY A 109 6.36 10.32 -20.79
C GLY A 109 4.90 10.64 -21.14
N GLN A 110 4.09 11.03 -20.14
CA GLN A 110 2.71 11.47 -20.35
C GLN A 110 2.65 12.78 -21.15
N LYS A 111 3.56 13.72 -20.88
CA LYS A 111 3.63 15.00 -21.61
C LYS A 111 3.92 14.82 -23.11
N ILE A 112 4.83 13.90 -23.46
CA ILE A 112 5.18 13.60 -24.86
C ILE A 112 4.05 12.85 -25.59
N SER A 113 3.31 11.99 -24.88
CA SER A 113 2.18 11.24 -25.45
C SER A 113 0.94 12.12 -25.69
N GLY A 114 0.72 13.11 -24.82
CA GLY A 114 -0.32 14.14 -25.01
C GLY A 114 -0.07 15.04 -26.22
N ASP A 115 1.19 15.45 -26.43
CA ASP A 115 1.57 16.38 -27.50
C ASP A 115 1.47 15.76 -28.91
N LYS A 116 1.76 14.46 -29.03
CA LYS A 116 1.55 13.71 -30.28
C LYS A 116 0.08 13.54 -30.65
N LYS A 117 -0.84 13.53 -29.68
CA LYS A 117 -2.28 13.45 -29.95
C LYS A 117 -2.87 14.81 -30.33
N ALA A 118 -2.34 15.91 -29.82
CA ALA A 118 -2.82 17.26 -30.14
C ALA A 118 -2.41 17.72 -31.55
N SER A 119 -1.24 17.30 -32.04
CA SER A 119 -0.70 17.69 -33.34
C SER A 119 -1.37 17.02 -34.56
N LEU A 120 -2.22 16.00 -34.35
CA LEU A 120 -2.96 15.32 -35.43
C LEU A 120 -4.30 15.99 -35.80
N TRP A 121 -4.78 16.97 -35.02
CA TRP A 121 -6.09 17.60 -35.24
C TRP A 121 -6.03 18.98 -35.91
N VAL A 122 -4.84 19.46 -36.30
CA VAL A 122 -4.68 20.77 -36.96
C VAL A 122 -4.25 20.58 -38.41
N VAL A 123 -5.13 19.99 -39.22
CA VAL A 123 -5.14 20.24 -40.67
C VAL A 123 -6.60 20.34 -41.11
N LYS A 124 -7.06 21.57 -41.34
CA LYS A 124 -8.22 21.84 -42.18
C LYS A 124 -7.99 23.14 -42.95
#